data_AF-T2JK81-F1
#
_entry.id   AF-T2JK81-F1
#
_cell.length_a   1.000
_cell.length_b   1.000
_cell.length_c   1.000
_cell.angle_alpha   90.00
_cell.angle_beta   90.00
_cell.angle_gamma   90.00
#
_symmetry.space_group_name_H-M   'P 1'
#
loop_
_entity.id
_entity.type
_entity.pdbx_description
1 polymer ?
#
loop_
_entity_poly.entity_id
_entity_poly.type
_entity_poly.pdbx_seq_one_letter_code
_entity_poly.pdbx_strand_id
1 'polypeptide(L)' 'MDIGGSFDKTLKEFGINASWLSRASGVNAQMISRFRNGKEVQTDTLEKLMEPLPSEAKQYFVLFY' A
#
# COMPACT_ATOMS: atom_id res chain seq x y z
N MET A 1 12.36 -0.81 9.23
CA MET A 1 11.40 -1.09 8.13
C MET A 1 11.11 0.25 7.49
N ASP A 2 11.09 0.36 6.18
CA ASP A 2 10.66 1.59 5.51
C ASP A 2 9.15 1.53 5.22
N ILE A 3 8.59 2.64 4.75
CA ILE A 3 7.15 2.74 4.46
C ILE A 3 6.67 1.71 3.47
N GLY A 4 7.50 1.46 2.46
CA GLY A 4 7.23 0.47 1.42
C GLY A 4 7.12 -0.93 2.00
N GLY A 5 8.05 -1.31 2.88
CA GLY A 5 8.06 -2.60 3.54
C GLY A 5 6.90 -2.80 4.50
N SER A 6 6.56 -1.79 5.33
CA SER A 6 5.41 -1.86 6.23
C SER A 6 4.09 -1.96 5.45
N PHE A 7 3.99 -1.25 4.33
CA PHE A 7 2.84 -1.34 3.43
C PHE A 7 2.75 -2.72 2.77
N ASP A 8 3.86 -3.25 2.22
CA ASP A 8 3.92 -4.59 1.65
C ASP A 8 3.48 -5.67 2.65
N LYS A 9 3.95 -5.57 3.89
CA LYS A 9 3.55 -6.47 4.97
C LYS A 9 2.06 -6.38 5.27
N THR A 10 1.52 -5.15 5.34
CA THR A 10 0.08 -4.92 5.51
C THR A 10 -0.71 -5.59 4.39
N LEU A 11 -0.32 -5.40 3.12
CA LEU A 11 -1.03 -6.03 2.00
C LEU A 11 -1.00 -7.56 2.08
N LYS A 12 0.14 -8.14 2.48
CA LYS A 12 0.28 -9.60 2.65
C LYS A 12 -0.61 -10.15 3.77
N GLU A 13 -0.67 -9.47 4.91
CA GLU A 13 -1.49 -9.86 6.06
C GLU A 13 -2.98 -9.96 5.69
N PHE A 14 -3.46 -9.00 4.89
CA PHE A 14 -4.88 -8.93 4.50
C PHE A 14 -5.18 -9.59 3.15
N GLY A 15 -4.21 -10.30 2.54
CA GLY A 15 -4.40 -10.98 1.25
C GLY A 15 -4.67 -10.03 0.07
N ILE A 16 -4.25 -8.77 0.17
CA ILE A 16 -4.51 -7.74 -0.84
C ILE A 16 -3.44 -7.82 -1.92
N ASN A 17 -3.86 -8.16 -3.14
CA ASN A 17 -2.94 -8.24 -4.28
C ASN A 17 -2.78 -6.88 -4.98
N ALA A 18 -1.62 -6.68 -5.63
CA ALA A 18 -1.28 -5.42 -6.30
C ALA A 18 -2.19 -5.10 -7.50
N SER A 19 -2.71 -6.12 -8.19
CA SER A 19 -3.60 -5.93 -9.35
C SER A 19 -4.96 -5.36 -8.93
N TRP A 20 -5.50 -5.85 -7.82
CA TRP A 20 -6.70 -5.32 -7.20
C TRP A 20 -6.46 -3.88 -6.72
N LEU A 21 -5.34 -3.65 -6.01
CA LEU A 21 -5.02 -2.33 -5.48
C LEU A 21 -4.84 -1.31 -6.60
N SER A 22 -4.19 -1.70 -7.70
CA SER A 22 -4.03 -0.85 -8.89
C SER A 22 -5.38 -0.44 -9.49
N ARG A 23 -6.33 -1.38 -9.58
CA ARG A 23 -7.69 -1.10 -10.09
C ARG A 23 -8.50 -0.23 -9.13
N ALA A 24 -8.37 -0.45 -7.82
CA ALA A 24 -9.15 0.25 -6.80
C ALA A 24 -8.64 1.68 -6.55
N SER A 25 -7.32 1.87 -6.56
CA SER A 25 -6.66 3.18 -6.29
C SER A 25 -6.43 4.03 -7.55
N GLY A 26 -6.51 3.43 -8.74
CA GLY A 26 -6.08 4.05 -9.99
C GLY A 26 -4.56 4.24 -10.11
N VAL A 27 -3.76 3.77 -9.15
CA VAL A 27 -2.30 3.85 -9.18
C VAL A 27 -1.74 2.72 -10.03
N ASN A 28 -0.75 3.03 -10.88
CA ASN A 28 -0.10 2.04 -11.75
C ASN A 28 0.57 0.92 -10.94
N ALA A 29 0.34 -0.34 -11.31
CA ALA A 29 0.95 -1.52 -10.69
C ALA A 29 2.48 -1.48 -10.59
N GLN A 30 3.19 -0.88 -11.55
CA GLN A 30 4.64 -0.67 -11.49
C GLN A 30 5.04 0.30 -10.37
N MET A 31 4.26 1.35 -10.16
CA MET A 31 4.49 2.30 -9.07
C MET A 31 4.23 1.65 -7.71
N ILE A 32 3.17 0.85 -7.60
CA ILE A 32 2.89 0.03 -6.39
C ILE A 32 4.04 -0.93 -6.11
N SER A 33 4.54 -1.63 -7.13
CA SER A 33 5.66 -2.56 -6.98
C SER A 33 6.94 -1.85 -6.54
N ARG A 34 7.25 -0.68 -7.10
CA ARG A 34 8.40 0.13 -6.66
C ARG A 34 8.24 0.57 -5.21
N PHE A 35 7.06 1.04 -4.84
CA PHE A 35 6.75 1.46 -3.49
C PHE A 35 6.94 0.34 -2.47
N ARG A 36 6.35 -0.83 -2.73
CA ARG A 36 6.51 -2.04 -1.88
C ARG A 36 7.98 -2.49 -1.70
N ASN A 37 8.84 -2.11 -2.63
CA ASN A 37 10.28 -2.40 -2.61
C ASN A 37 11.13 -1.21 -2.12
N GLY A 38 10.53 -0.27 -1.38
CA GLY A 38 11.25 0.79 -0.68
C GLY A 38 11.51 2.06 -1.52
N LYS A 39 10.86 2.21 -2.67
CA LYS A 39 10.85 3.51 -3.36
C LYS A 39 9.84 4.44 -2.71
N GLU A 40 10.26 5.66 -2.44
CA GLU A 40 9.35 6.69 -1.95
C GLU A 40 8.28 7.01 -3.00
N VAL A 41 7.10 7.37 -2.51
CA VAL A 41 5.99 7.92 -3.31
C VAL A 41 5.57 9.23 -2.70
N GLN A 42 4.91 10.06 -3.50
CA GLN A 42 4.30 11.29 -3.03
C GLN A 42 3.13 10.96 -2.08
N THR A 43 2.84 11.87 -1.15
CA THR A 43 1.78 11.70 -0.14
C THR A 43 0.42 11.44 -0.78
N ASP A 44 0.10 12.11 -1.88
CA ASP A 44 -1.15 11.92 -2.64
C ASP A 44 -1.30 10.48 -3.18
N THR A 45 -0.20 9.88 -3.58
CA THR A 45 -0.14 8.52 -4.10
C THR A 45 -0.33 7.54 -2.95
N LEU A 46 0.28 7.79 -1.79
CA LEU A 46 0.05 6.97 -0.60
C LEU A 46 -1.41 7.05 -0.17
N GLU A 47 -2.03 8.23 -0.16
CA GLU A 47 -3.45 8.40 0.19
C GLU A 47 -4.35 7.59 -0.74
N LYS A 48 -4.13 7.65 -2.06
CA LYS A 48 -4.86 6.83 -3.05
C LYS A 48 -4.69 5.33 -2.82
N LEU A 49 -3.50 4.89 -2.39
CA LEU A 49 -3.23 3.49 -2.07
C LEU A 49 -3.90 3.06 -0.76
N MET A 50 -4.04 3.97 0.20
CA MET A 50 -4.67 3.71 1.49
C MET A 50 -6.19 3.74 1.40
N GLU A 51 -6.77 4.64 0.61
CA GLU A 51 -8.21 4.86 0.47
C GLU A 51 -9.05 3.57 0.30
N PRO A 52 -8.74 2.66 -0.64
CA PRO A 52 -9.55 1.46 -0.87
C PRO A 52 -9.33 0.36 0.17
N LEU A 53 -8.33 0.49 1.07
CA LEU A 53 -8.03 -0.55 2.05
C LEU A 53 -9.15 -0.66 3.11
N PRO A 54 -9.43 -1.87 3.60
CA PRO A 54 -10.28 -2.08 4.77
C PRO A 54 -9.75 -1.29 5.98
N SER A 55 -10.67 -0.89 6.87
CA SER A 55 -10.33 -0.11 8.07
C SER A 55 -9.29 -0.81 8.95
N GLU A 56 -9.37 -2.13 9.06
CA GLU A 56 -8.46 -2.99 9.81
C GLU A 56 -7.05 -2.97 9.20
N ALA A 57 -6.94 -2.97 7.87
CA ALA A 57 -5.66 -2.89 7.17
C ALA A 57 -5.02 -1.51 7.34
N LYS A 58 -5.82 -0.44 7.30
CA LYS A 58 -5.35 0.93 7.59
C LYS A 58 -4.79 1.04 9.02
N GLN A 59 -5.51 0.49 9.99
CA GLN A 59 -5.07 0.48 11.39
C GLN A 59 -3.79 -0.33 11.58
N TYR A 60 -3.71 -1.51 10.96
CA TYR A 60 -2.50 -2.34 10.99
C TYR A 60 -1.31 -1.56 10.42
N PHE A 61 -1.47 -0.91 9.27
CA PHE A 61 -0.40 -0.11 8.67
C PHE A 61 0.10 0.99 9.63
N VAL A 62 -0.80 1.73 10.29
CA VAL A 62 -0.41 2.81 11.23
C VAL A 62 0.29 2.28 12.48
N LEU A 63 -0.04 1.07 12.95
CA LEU A 63 0.60 0.47 14.13
C LEU A 63 1.99 -0.10 13.85
N PHE A 64 2.28 -0.44 12.59
CA PHE A 64 3.50 -1.14 12.19
C PHE A 64 4.37 -0.37 11.17
N TYR A 65 3.99 0.86 10.80
CA TYR A 65 4.77 1.74 9.95
C TYR A 65 5.69 2.66 10.77
#